data_AF-A0A7Y2P9L6-F1
#
_entry.id   AF-A0A7Y2P9L6-F1
#
_cell.length_a   1.000
_cell.length_b   1.000
_cell.length_c   1.000
_cell.angle_alpha   90.00
_cell.angle_beta   90.00
_cell.angle_gamma   90.00
#
_symmetry.space_group_name_H-M   'P 1'
#
loop_
_entity.id
_entity.type
_entity.pdbx_description
1 polymer ?
#
loop_
_entity_poly.entity_id
_entity_poly.type
_entity_poly.pdbx_seq_one_letter_code
_entity_poly.pdbx_strand_id
1 'polypeptide(L)'
;CTLCQSFAPNNVCIVTPERLGLCGAINWLDGKAGFEITPTGPNQPVLKGNELDRAKGAWEGVNDFVSEQSRNTVPGFNLYSIMEAPMTSCGCFECILALVPEANGFMVVNREHEGAETPCGMGFSTLAGSVGGGVQTPGFMGVGKQYLLSKKFLSAEGGLPRIVWMTREMKEQLGPALAKRAQEIGIPDLLDKIADETIAVTPDRLMEFLQKVGHPALSMKPLV
;
A
#
# COMPACT_ATOMS: atom_id res chain seq x y z
N CYS A 1 -14.67 4.75 5.35
CA CYS A 1 -14.58 6.20 5.09
C CYS A 1 -14.90 6.45 3.63
N THR A 2 -15.92 7.26 3.37
CA THR A 2 -16.41 7.62 2.03
C THR A 2 -16.18 9.10 1.67
N LEU A 3 -15.37 9.83 2.47
CA LEU A 3 -15.15 11.27 2.30
C LEU A 3 -14.66 11.66 0.89
N CYS A 4 -13.83 10.83 0.28
CA CYS A 4 -13.26 11.09 -1.05
C CYS A 4 -14.20 10.74 -2.21
N GLN A 5 -15.44 10.28 -1.95
CA GLN A 5 -16.41 10.01 -3.02
C GLN A 5 -16.88 11.26 -3.77
N SER A 6 -16.54 12.46 -3.28
CA SER A 6 -16.72 13.71 -4.02
C SER A 6 -15.92 13.78 -5.33
N PHE A 7 -14.80 13.06 -5.43
CA PHE A 7 -13.96 13.01 -6.65
C PHE A 7 -13.60 11.59 -7.12
N ALA A 8 -13.80 10.57 -6.29
CA ALA A 8 -13.69 9.16 -6.65
C ALA A 8 -14.96 8.41 -6.21
N PRO A 9 -16.08 8.50 -6.96
CA PRO A 9 -17.42 8.16 -6.49
C PRO A 9 -17.62 6.76 -5.94
N ASN A 10 -16.82 5.80 -6.42
CA ASN A 10 -16.93 4.39 -6.03
C ASN A 10 -15.86 3.96 -5.02
N ASN A 11 -14.93 4.86 -4.66
CA ASN A 11 -13.86 4.53 -3.72
C ASN A 11 -14.38 4.42 -2.29
N VAL A 12 -13.96 3.38 -1.59
CA VAL A 12 -14.25 3.17 -0.16
C VAL A 12 -12.96 2.81 0.57
N CYS A 13 -12.54 3.62 1.53
CA CYS A 13 -11.40 3.30 2.38
C CYS A 13 -11.88 2.55 3.64
N ILE A 14 -11.39 1.33 3.86
CA ILE A 14 -11.54 0.62 5.14
C ILE A 14 -10.29 0.87 5.99
N VAL A 15 -10.49 1.54 7.12
CA VAL A 15 -9.43 1.90 8.05
C VAL A 15 -9.43 0.89 9.19
N THR A 16 -8.26 0.32 9.50
CA THR A 16 -8.07 -0.63 10.61
C THR A 16 -6.95 -0.13 11.53
N PRO A 17 -6.81 -0.65 12.76
CA PRO A 17 -5.72 -0.24 13.64
C PRO A 17 -4.31 -0.38 13.03
N GLU A 18 -4.14 -1.34 12.12
CA GLU A 18 -2.85 -1.63 11.45
C GLU A 18 -2.85 -1.22 9.97
N ARG A 19 -3.90 -0.52 9.48
CA ARG A 19 -3.98 0.01 8.12
C ARG A 19 -4.74 1.32 8.14
N LEU A 20 -3.99 2.42 8.24
CA LEU A 20 -4.54 3.77 8.17
C LEU A 20 -5.13 4.07 6.78
N GLY A 21 -5.96 5.11 6.72
CA GLY A 21 -6.47 5.64 5.45
C GLY A 21 -5.32 6.06 4.53
N LEU A 22 -5.47 5.83 3.24
CA LEU A 22 -4.42 6.06 2.25
C LEU A 22 -3.88 7.51 2.19
N CYS A 23 -4.64 8.48 2.71
CA CYS A 23 -4.23 9.87 2.82
C CYS A 23 -3.21 10.15 3.95
N GLY A 24 -2.92 9.18 4.80
CA GLY A 24 -2.07 9.35 5.98
C GLY A 24 -2.74 10.04 7.17
N ALA A 25 -3.86 10.74 6.95
CA ALA A 25 -4.49 11.64 7.94
C ALA A 25 -5.62 11.02 8.76
N ILE A 26 -6.08 9.80 8.45
CA ILE A 26 -7.18 9.14 9.18
C ILE A 26 -6.69 7.78 9.66
N ASN A 27 -6.41 7.67 10.96
CA ASN A 27 -6.21 6.39 11.63
C ASN A 27 -7.55 5.80 12.13
N TRP A 28 -7.51 4.61 12.73
CA TRP A 28 -8.74 3.95 13.20
C TRP A 28 -9.46 4.69 14.34
N LEU A 29 -8.70 5.30 15.26
CA LEU A 29 -9.27 6.10 16.35
C LEU A 29 -9.90 7.39 15.81
N ASP A 30 -9.28 8.04 14.82
CA ASP A 30 -9.87 9.21 14.16
C ASP A 30 -11.18 8.83 13.46
N GLY A 31 -11.22 7.68 12.79
CA GLY A 31 -12.43 7.15 12.17
C GLY A 31 -13.54 6.85 13.19
N LYS A 32 -13.18 6.32 14.36
CA LYS A 32 -14.11 6.10 15.47
C LYS A 32 -14.65 7.42 16.02
N ALA A 33 -13.78 8.37 16.33
CA ALA A 33 -14.17 9.69 16.82
C ALA A 33 -15.04 10.44 15.79
N GLY A 34 -14.72 10.34 14.50
CA GLY A 34 -15.50 10.94 13.42
C GLY A 34 -16.95 10.43 13.37
N PHE A 35 -17.17 9.14 13.64
CA PHE A 35 -18.51 8.57 13.75
C PHE A 35 -19.23 9.02 15.04
N GLU A 36 -18.53 9.04 16.18
CA GLU A 36 -19.12 9.49 17.46
C GLU A 36 -19.57 10.96 17.43
N ILE A 37 -18.82 11.82 16.72
CA ILE A 37 -19.14 13.24 16.54
C ILE A 37 -20.30 13.41 15.55
N THR A 38 -20.23 12.74 14.39
CA THR A 38 -21.23 12.86 13.32
C THR A 38 -21.64 11.48 12.82
N PRO A 39 -22.68 10.86 13.41
CA PRO A 39 -23.11 9.50 13.04
C PRO A 39 -23.57 9.35 11.59
N THR A 40 -24.03 10.43 10.96
CA THR A 40 -24.41 10.49 9.53
C THR A 40 -23.25 10.88 8.61
N GLY A 41 -22.04 10.99 9.17
CA GLY A 41 -20.84 11.41 8.46
C GLY A 41 -20.22 10.32 7.58
N PRO A 42 -19.07 10.60 6.97
CA PRO A 42 -18.40 9.68 6.03
C PRO A 42 -17.70 8.49 6.70
N ASN A 43 -17.53 8.54 8.03
CA ASN A 43 -16.94 7.47 8.82
C ASN A 43 -18.06 6.63 9.41
N GLN A 44 -18.20 5.39 8.94
CA GLN A 44 -19.20 4.44 9.40
C GLN A 44 -18.50 3.21 10.00
N PRO A 45 -19.03 2.62 11.10
CA PRO A 45 -18.52 1.38 11.64
C PRO A 45 -18.83 0.23 10.69
N VAL A 46 -17.89 -0.71 10.56
CA VAL A 46 -18.04 -1.90 9.72
C VAL A 46 -17.79 -3.13 10.60
N LEU A 47 -18.82 -3.95 10.75
CA LEU A 47 -18.68 -5.25 11.41
C LEU A 47 -17.97 -6.20 10.45
N LYS A 48 -16.97 -6.94 10.93
CA LYS A 48 -16.23 -7.87 10.08
C LYS A 48 -17.11 -8.99 9.50
N GLY A 49 -18.09 -9.49 10.27
CA GLY A 49 -18.85 -10.66 9.86
C GLY A 49 -17.95 -11.90 9.77
N ASN A 50 -18.28 -12.82 8.85
CA ASN A 50 -17.54 -14.06 8.68
C ASN A 50 -16.13 -13.83 8.10
N GLU A 51 -15.16 -14.59 8.61
CA GLU A 51 -13.81 -14.64 8.05
C GLU A 51 -13.80 -15.51 6.79
N LEU A 52 -13.40 -14.92 5.65
CA LEU A 52 -13.32 -15.63 4.38
C LEU A 52 -11.89 -16.09 4.10
N ASP A 53 -10.91 -15.22 4.34
CA ASP A 53 -9.48 -15.52 4.25
C ASP A 53 -8.71 -14.65 5.24
N ARG A 54 -8.21 -15.27 6.31
CA ARG A 54 -7.46 -14.56 7.36
C ARG A 54 -6.13 -13.99 6.87
N ALA A 55 -5.46 -14.69 5.97
CA ALA A 55 -4.11 -14.34 5.52
C ALA A 55 -4.16 -13.10 4.63
N LYS A 56 -5.15 -13.04 3.73
CA LYS A 56 -5.41 -11.89 2.85
C LYS A 56 -6.19 -10.78 3.53
N GLY A 57 -6.85 -11.09 4.65
CA GLY A 57 -7.74 -10.16 5.32
C GLY A 57 -9.00 -9.91 4.51
N ALA A 58 -9.69 -11.00 4.14
CA ALA A 58 -11.01 -10.97 3.53
C ALA A 58 -12.07 -11.30 4.57
N TRP A 59 -13.09 -10.45 4.66
CA TRP A 59 -14.21 -10.60 5.58
C TRP A 59 -15.51 -10.27 4.88
N GLU A 60 -16.55 -11.07 5.12
CA GLU A 60 -17.85 -10.94 4.48
C GLU A 60 -18.49 -9.57 4.74
N GLY A 61 -18.59 -9.14 6.00
CA GLY A 61 -19.21 -7.85 6.34
C GLY A 61 -18.41 -6.64 5.86
N VAL A 62 -17.10 -6.79 5.62
CA VAL A 62 -16.29 -5.75 4.96
C VAL A 62 -16.62 -5.70 3.47
N ASN A 63 -16.71 -6.85 2.81
CA ASN A 63 -17.05 -6.92 1.38
C ASN A 63 -18.46 -6.41 1.11
N ASP A 64 -19.44 -6.77 1.94
CA ASP A 64 -20.83 -6.29 1.83
C ASP A 64 -20.89 -4.76 1.92
N PHE A 65 -20.23 -4.18 2.94
CA PHE A 65 -20.16 -2.74 3.11
C PHE A 65 -19.48 -2.05 1.91
N VAL A 66 -18.37 -2.60 1.43
CA VAL A 66 -17.64 -2.05 0.28
C VAL A 66 -18.49 -2.11 -0.99
N SER A 67 -19.17 -3.23 -1.23
CA SER A 67 -20.03 -3.40 -2.40
C SER A 67 -21.18 -2.41 -2.38
N GLU A 68 -21.90 -2.29 -1.26
CA GLU A 68 -22.97 -1.32 -1.10
C GLU A 68 -22.47 0.13 -1.30
N GLN A 69 -21.42 0.53 -0.59
CA GLN A 69 -20.91 1.90 -0.60
C GLN A 69 -20.17 2.26 -1.90
N SER A 70 -19.78 1.28 -2.71
CA SER A 70 -19.20 1.47 -4.04
C SER A 70 -20.24 1.37 -5.17
N ARG A 71 -21.55 1.39 -4.85
CA ARG A 71 -22.65 1.23 -5.82
C ARG A 71 -22.54 -0.09 -6.61
N ASN A 72 -22.13 -1.14 -5.94
CA ASN A 72 -21.89 -2.49 -6.45
C ASN A 72 -20.81 -2.59 -7.54
N THR A 73 -19.90 -1.61 -7.62
CA THR A 73 -18.80 -1.64 -8.60
C THR A 73 -17.55 -2.35 -8.08
N VAL A 74 -17.38 -2.41 -6.76
CA VAL A 74 -16.28 -3.14 -6.10
C VAL A 74 -16.90 -4.25 -5.24
N PRO A 75 -16.81 -5.53 -5.63
CA PRO A 75 -17.48 -6.61 -4.92
C PRO A 75 -16.90 -6.86 -3.51
N GLY A 76 -15.69 -6.36 -3.25
CA GLY A 76 -14.94 -6.54 -2.01
C GLY A 76 -13.44 -6.39 -2.26
N PHE A 77 -12.64 -6.53 -1.21
CA PHE A 77 -11.18 -6.53 -1.35
C PHE A 77 -10.46 -7.26 -0.22
N ASN A 78 -9.17 -7.51 -0.44
CA ASN A 78 -8.25 -8.05 0.54
C ASN A 78 -7.49 -6.92 1.26
N LEU A 79 -7.59 -6.87 2.60
CA LEU A 79 -6.91 -5.83 3.39
C LEU A 79 -5.38 -5.99 3.45
N TYR A 80 -4.85 -7.17 3.17
CA TYR A 80 -3.42 -7.47 3.31
C TYR A 80 -2.78 -7.99 2.03
N SER A 81 -3.52 -7.97 0.91
CA SER A 81 -3.02 -8.34 -0.42
C SER A 81 -3.13 -7.19 -1.39
N ILE A 82 -2.07 -6.98 -2.18
CA ILE A 82 -2.07 -6.07 -3.35
C ILE A 82 -2.28 -6.83 -4.67
N MET A 83 -1.99 -8.13 -4.69
CA MET A 83 -2.01 -8.95 -5.91
C MET A 83 -3.41 -9.45 -6.26
N GLU A 84 -4.29 -9.62 -5.27
CA GLU A 84 -5.64 -10.12 -5.48
C GLU A 84 -6.65 -9.17 -4.85
N ALA A 85 -7.58 -8.66 -5.67
CA ALA A 85 -8.64 -7.74 -5.25
C ALA A 85 -8.14 -6.67 -4.24
N PRO A 86 -7.17 -5.81 -4.61
CA PRO A 86 -6.67 -4.77 -3.71
C PRO A 86 -7.76 -3.75 -3.36
N MET A 87 -7.56 -3.02 -2.27
CA MET A 87 -8.37 -1.84 -1.97
C MET A 87 -8.19 -0.81 -3.08
N THR A 88 -9.29 -0.18 -3.51
CA THR A 88 -9.25 0.92 -4.48
C THR A 88 -8.51 2.13 -3.92
N SER A 89 -8.06 3.02 -4.80
CA SER A 89 -7.48 4.31 -4.41
C SER A 89 -8.28 5.47 -4.95
N CYS A 90 -8.47 6.54 -4.17
CA CYS A 90 -9.12 7.75 -4.65
C CYS A 90 -8.14 8.62 -5.44
N GLY A 91 -7.28 9.37 -4.75
CA GLY A 91 -6.33 10.30 -5.38
C GLY A 91 -5.48 11.10 -4.40
N CYS A 92 -5.77 11.04 -3.11
CA CYS A 92 -5.03 11.74 -2.05
C CYS A 92 -3.98 10.86 -1.34
N PHE A 93 -3.57 9.74 -1.93
CA PHE A 93 -2.53 8.88 -1.35
C PHE A 93 -1.19 9.62 -1.23
N GLU A 94 -0.45 9.36 -0.15
CA GLU A 94 0.89 9.92 0.04
C GLU A 94 1.92 9.21 -0.84
N CYS A 95 1.73 7.91 -1.09
CA CYS A 95 2.62 7.07 -1.87
C CYS A 95 1.86 6.07 -2.74
N ILE A 96 2.54 5.56 -3.77
CA ILE A 96 2.05 4.48 -4.62
C ILE A 96 2.99 3.30 -4.51
N LEU A 97 2.42 2.11 -4.29
CA LEU A 97 3.08 0.82 -4.46
C LEU A 97 2.88 0.37 -5.91
N ALA A 98 3.94 -0.11 -6.54
CA ALA A 98 3.89 -0.71 -7.87
C ALA A 98 4.72 -2.00 -7.90
N LEU A 99 4.14 -3.06 -8.45
CA LEU A 99 4.81 -4.34 -8.67
C LEU A 99 5.98 -4.14 -9.65
N VAL A 100 7.13 -4.72 -9.31
CA VAL A 100 8.28 -4.90 -10.20
C VAL A 100 8.50 -6.41 -10.35
N PRO A 101 7.91 -7.04 -11.38
CA PRO A 101 7.92 -8.49 -11.53
C PRO A 101 9.32 -9.11 -11.53
N GLU A 102 10.27 -8.46 -12.22
CA GLU A 102 11.66 -8.91 -12.37
C GLU A 102 12.37 -8.99 -11.00
N ALA A 103 12.01 -8.09 -10.09
CA ALA A 103 12.58 -8.00 -8.74
C ALA A 103 11.81 -8.81 -7.69
N ASN A 104 10.74 -9.51 -8.09
CA ASN A 104 9.86 -10.26 -7.19
C ASN A 104 9.39 -9.41 -5.99
N GLY A 105 9.13 -8.12 -6.22
CA GLY A 105 8.90 -7.15 -5.16
C GLY A 105 8.13 -5.92 -5.64
N PHE A 106 8.01 -4.93 -4.76
CA PHE A 106 7.31 -3.69 -5.00
C PHE A 106 8.28 -2.51 -4.87
N MET A 107 8.13 -1.54 -5.74
CA MET A 107 8.68 -0.21 -5.53
C MET A 107 7.64 0.67 -4.83
N VAL A 108 8.12 1.68 -4.10
CA VAL A 108 7.26 2.69 -3.49
C VAL A 108 7.77 4.10 -3.81
N VAL A 109 6.88 4.93 -4.37
CA VAL A 109 7.18 6.31 -4.75
C VAL A 109 6.23 7.28 -4.04
N ASN A 110 6.76 8.32 -3.41
CA ASN A 110 5.99 9.35 -2.72
C ASN A 110 5.57 10.48 -3.66
N ARG A 111 4.50 11.18 -3.30
CA ARG A 111 3.92 12.29 -4.07
C ARG A 111 4.89 13.42 -4.35
N GLU A 112 5.79 13.70 -3.42
CA GLU A 112 6.75 14.81 -3.51
C GLU A 112 7.92 14.50 -4.47
N HIS A 113 8.07 13.25 -4.92
CA HIS A 113 9.13 12.89 -5.84
C HIS A 113 8.87 13.39 -7.26
N GLU A 114 9.69 14.34 -7.71
CA GLU A 114 9.59 14.95 -9.04
C GLU A 114 10.22 14.09 -10.16
N GLY A 115 10.95 13.03 -9.81
CA GLY A 115 11.59 12.15 -10.78
C GLY A 115 10.59 11.42 -11.67
N ALA A 116 10.77 11.55 -12.99
CA ALA A 116 9.97 10.85 -13.98
C ALA A 116 10.38 9.37 -14.14
N GLU A 117 11.60 9.02 -13.75
CA GLU A 117 12.20 7.71 -13.96
C GLU A 117 12.20 6.92 -12.65
N THR A 118 11.39 5.87 -12.61
CA THR A 118 11.41 4.85 -11.57
C THR A 118 11.61 3.48 -12.21
N PRO A 119 11.98 2.44 -11.45
CA PRO A 119 12.16 1.11 -12.02
C PRO A 119 10.94 0.53 -12.76
N CYS A 120 9.73 1.04 -12.53
CA CYS A 120 8.54 0.63 -13.31
C CYS A 120 8.30 1.44 -14.59
N GLY A 121 9.21 2.36 -14.95
CA GLY A 121 9.13 3.21 -16.14
C GLY A 121 8.15 4.38 -16.03
N MET A 122 7.58 4.63 -14.84
CA MET A 122 6.60 5.69 -14.62
C MET A 122 6.90 6.47 -13.34
N GLY A 123 6.87 7.80 -13.41
CA GLY A 123 6.89 8.68 -12.24
C GLY A 123 5.54 8.70 -11.49
N PHE A 124 5.51 9.35 -10.33
CA PHE A 124 4.33 9.40 -9.45
C PHE A 124 3.06 9.85 -10.17
N SER A 125 3.09 10.95 -10.92
CA SER A 125 1.90 11.51 -11.58
C SER A 125 1.28 10.55 -12.61
N THR A 126 2.11 9.80 -13.34
CA THR A 126 1.63 8.82 -14.33
C THR A 126 1.03 7.60 -13.64
N LEU A 127 1.69 7.09 -12.59
CA LEU A 127 1.14 6.03 -11.75
C LEU A 127 -0.17 6.45 -11.08
N ALA A 128 -0.26 7.69 -10.59
CA ALA A 128 -1.46 8.21 -9.93
C ALA A 128 -2.69 8.16 -10.86
N GLY A 129 -2.50 8.45 -12.15
CA GLY A 129 -3.55 8.33 -13.16
C GLY A 129 -4.03 6.89 -13.40
N SER A 130 -3.18 5.89 -13.14
CA SER A 130 -3.49 4.47 -13.33
C SER A 130 -4.09 3.80 -12.09
N VAL A 131 -3.80 4.34 -10.90
CA VAL A 131 -4.20 3.76 -9.60
C VAL A 131 -5.42 4.47 -8.99
N GLY A 132 -5.59 5.76 -9.26
CA GLY A 132 -6.69 6.56 -8.74
C GLY A 132 -8.06 6.25 -9.38
N GLY A 133 -9.09 6.92 -8.89
CA GLY A 133 -10.44 6.88 -9.47
C GLY A 133 -11.37 5.81 -8.91
N GLY A 134 -10.95 5.05 -7.90
CA GLY A 134 -11.81 4.06 -7.24
C GLY A 134 -11.92 2.73 -8.01
N VAL A 135 -10.88 2.35 -8.75
CA VAL A 135 -10.78 1.05 -9.45
C VAL A 135 -9.83 0.10 -8.71
N GLN A 136 -10.02 -1.21 -8.90
CA GLN A 136 -9.09 -2.22 -8.41
C GLN A 136 -8.01 -2.48 -9.44
N THR A 137 -6.75 -2.25 -9.05
CA THR A 137 -5.60 -2.40 -9.95
C THR A 137 -4.61 -3.39 -9.33
N PRO A 138 -4.76 -4.71 -9.54
CA PRO A 138 -3.82 -5.71 -9.02
C PRO A 138 -2.36 -5.35 -9.29
N GLY A 139 -1.52 -5.42 -8.25
CA GLY A 139 -0.11 -5.02 -8.32
C GLY A 139 0.16 -3.53 -8.10
N PHE A 140 -0.88 -2.67 -8.03
CA PHE A 140 -0.73 -1.25 -7.78
C PHE A 140 -1.70 -0.75 -6.71
N MET A 141 -1.22 0.08 -5.77
CA MET A 141 -2.07 0.58 -4.68
C MET A 141 -1.55 1.88 -4.08
N GLY A 142 -2.44 2.86 -3.92
CA GLY A 142 -2.18 4.08 -3.16
C GLY A 142 -2.25 3.82 -1.66
N VAL A 143 -1.26 4.31 -0.91
CA VAL A 143 -1.14 4.10 0.54
C VAL A 143 -0.62 5.36 1.24
N GLY A 144 -0.84 5.42 2.56
CA GLY A 144 -0.17 6.39 3.42
C GLY A 144 1.23 5.90 3.81
N LYS A 145 2.18 6.82 4.04
CA LYS A 145 3.59 6.52 4.36
C LYS A 145 3.71 5.58 5.56
N GLN A 146 2.92 5.84 6.60
CA GLN A 146 2.94 5.04 7.84
C GLN A 146 2.46 3.60 7.66
N TYR A 147 1.75 3.27 6.57
CA TYR A 147 1.33 1.89 6.32
C TYR A 147 2.52 0.97 6.07
N LEU A 148 3.61 1.48 5.50
CA LEU A 148 4.85 0.73 5.26
C LEU A 148 5.46 0.14 6.55
N LEU A 149 5.18 0.75 7.70
CA LEU A 149 5.67 0.33 9.00
C LEU A 149 4.76 -0.69 9.70
N SER A 150 3.59 -0.96 9.13
CA SER A 150 2.60 -1.85 9.73
C SER A 150 3.07 -3.31 9.73
N LYS A 151 2.73 -4.05 10.80
CA LYS A 151 2.88 -5.52 10.83
C LYS A 151 1.96 -6.23 9.84
N LYS A 152 0.92 -5.55 9.35
CA LYS A 152 -0.02 -6.02 8.32
C LYS A 152 0.29 -5.50 6.92
N PHE A 153 1.35 -4.71 6.78
CA PHE A 153 1.81 -4.24 5.48
C PHE A 153 2.04 -5.43 4.55
N LEU A 154 1.22 -5.56 3.51
CA LEU A 154 1.26 -6.62 2.49
C LEU A 154 1.57 -8.02 3.06
N SER A 155 0.99 -8.37 4.20
CA SER A 155 1.38 -9.59 4.90
C SER A 155 1.02 -10.86 4.13
N ALA A 156 0.08 -10.79 3.17
CA ALA A 156 -0.22 -11.89 2.27
C ALA A 156 0.92 -12.14 1.25
N GLU A 157 1.64 -11.09 0.85
CA GLU A 157 2.80 -11.17 -0.05
C GLU A 157 4.15 -11.32 0.67
N GLY A 158 4.15 -11.30 2.01
CA GLY A 158 5.34 -11.43 2.84
C GLY A 158 5.89 -10.10 3.38
N GLY A 159 5.18 -8.99 3.14
CA GLY A 159 5.35 -7.71 3.80
C GLY A 159 6.61 -6.92 3.44
N LEU A 160 7.18 -6.21 4.42
CA LEU A 160 8.25 -5.23 4.21
C LEU A 160 9.47 -5.75 3.41
N PRO A 161 9.92 -7.01 3.52
CA PRO A 161 10.99 -7.57 2.69
C PRO A 161 10.71 -7.54 1.18
N ARG A 162 9.47 -7.28 0.76
CA ARG A 162 9.11 -7.11 -0.66
C ARG A 162 9.39 -5.72 -1.20
N ILE A 163 9.69 -4.72 -0.36
CA ILE A 163 10.07 -3.40 -0.86
C ILE A 163 11.49 -3.51 -1.42
N VAL A 164 11.64 -3.32 -2.73
CA VAL A 164 12.94 -3.41 -3.42
C VAL A 164 13.49 -2.04 -3.80
N TRP A 165 12.62 -1.04 -3.87
CA TRP A 165 12.98 0.33 -4.22
C TRP A 165 12.09 1.32 -3.47
N MET A 166 12.69 2.38 -2.96
CA MET A 166 12.03 3.45 -2.23
C MET A 166 12.75 4.76 -2.52
N THR A 167 12.03 5.86 -2.69
CA THR A 167 12.66 7.18 -2.84
C THR A 167 13.56 7.51 -1.64
N ARG A 168 14.72 8.13 -1.88
CA ARG A 168 15.69 8.45 -0.83
C ARG A 168 15.08 9.34 0.25
N GLU A 169 14.31 10.35 -0.14
CA GLU A 169 13.59 11.24 0.79
C GLU A 169 12.72 10.45 1.77
N MET A 170 11.96 9.46 1.28
CA MET A 170 11.10 8.65 2.13
C MET A 170 11.90 7.69 3.02
N LYS A 171 13.02 7.15 2.51
CA LYS A 171 13.95 6.37 3.35
C LYS A 171 14.52 7.21 4.49
N GLU A 172 14.88 8.46 4.23
CA GLU A 172 15.38 9.39 5.24
C GLU A 172 14.26 9.73 6.25
N GLN A 173 13.06 10.06 5.76
CA GLN A 173 11.91 10.42 6.59
C GLN A 173 11.47 9.29 7.53
N LEU A 174 11.42 8.05 7.03
CA LEU A 174 10.96 6.89 7.78
C LEU A 174 12.12 6.09 8.42
N GLY A 175 13.38 6.45 8.14
CA GLY A 175 14.58 5.64 8.38
C GLY A 175 14.65 4.99 9.76
N PRO A 176 14.57 5.74 10.87
CA PRO A 176 14.62 5.17 12.21
C PRO A 176 13.49 4.15 12.47
N ALA A 177 12.28 4.43 11.97
CA ALA A 177 11.12 3.56 12.16
C ALA A 177 11.18 2.32 11.26
N LEU A 178 11.62 2.48 10.01
CA LEU A 178 11.88 1.38 9.08
C LEU A 178 12.98 0.46 9.64
N ALA A 179 14.08 1.00 10.15
CA ALA A 179 15.18 0.23 10.74
C ALA A 179 14.70 -0.58 11.94
N LYS A 180 13.90 0.02 12.83
CA LYS A 180 13.27 -0.69 13.94
C LYS A 180 12.37 -1.82 13.44
N ARG A 181 11.53 -1.54 12.44
CA ARG A 181 10.62 -2.54 11.85
C ARG A 181 11.42 -3.66 11.17
N ALA A 182 12.53 -3.35 10.51
CA ALA A 182 13.45 -4.31 9.90
C ALA A 182 14.10 -5.23 10.96
N GLN A 183 14.54 -4.68 12.09
CA GLN A 183 15.01 -5.46 13.24
C GLN A 183 13.93 -6.40 13.77
N GLU A 184 12.69 -5.92 13.90
CA GLU A 184 11.57 -6.72 14.40
C GLU A 184 11.14 -7.87 13.43
N ILE A 185 11.58 -7.92 12.16
CA ILE A 185 11.39 -9.09 11.25
C ILE A 185 12.65 -9.96 11.18
N GLY A 186 13.72 -9.59 11.90
CA GLY A 186 15.00 -10.29 11.83
C GLY A 186 15.81 -9.98 10.57
N ILE A 187 15.59 -8.84 9.92
CA ILE A 187 16.37 -8.37 8.77
C ILE A 187 16.90 -6.96 9.05
N PRO A 188 17.83 -6.79 10.02
CA PRO A 188 18.25 -5.47 10.48
C PRO A 188 18.90 -4.59 9.41
N ASP A 189 19.49 -5.21 8.38
CA ASP A 189 20.17 -4.55 7.26
C ASP A 189 19.26 -4.33 6.04
N LEU A 190 17.94 -4.50 6.19
CA LEU A 190 17.01 -4.42 5.06
C LEU A 190 17.08 -3.07 4.34
N LEU A 191 17.18 -1.96 5.07
CA LEU A 191 17.15 -0.61 4.47
C LEU A 191 18.32 -0.39 3.50
N ASP A 192 19.49 -0.91 3.84
CA ASP A 192 20.70 -0.82 3.01
C ASP A 192 20.59 -1.65 1.72
N LYS A 193 19.66 -2.62 1.70
CA LYS A 193 19.38 -3.49 0.56
C LYS A 193 18.26 -2.96 -0.34
N ILE A 194 17.49 -1.97 0.10
CA ILE A 194 16.45 -1.32 -0.72
C ILE A 194 17.16 -0.30 -1.62
N ALA A 195 16.90 -0.30 -2.92
CA ALA A 195 17.44 0.71 -3.84
C ALA A 195 16.68 2.04 -3.74
N ASP A 196 17.26 3.12 -4.26
CA ASP A 196 16.59 4.42 -4.45
C ASP A 196 17.03 5.04 -5.78
N GLU A 197 16.55 6.23 -6.09
CA GLU A 197 16.85 6.94 -7.33
C GLU A 197 18.35 7.25 -7.52
N THR A 198 19.16 7.23 -6.47
CA THR A 198 20.61 7.43 -6.57
C THR A 198 21.36 6.15 -6.97
N ILE A 199 20.69 5.00 -6.90
CA ILE A 199 21.23 3.67 -7.17
C ILE A 199 20.68 3.12 -8.49
N ALA A 200 19.36 3.16 -8.68
CA ALA A 200 18.70 2.57 -9.84
C ALA A 200 17.40 3.29 -10.19
N VAL A 201 17.24 3.65 -11.46
CA VAL A 201 15.99 4.19 -12.03
C VAL A 201 15.43 3.31 -13.16
N THR A 202 16.09 2.20 -13.47
CA THR A 202 15.66 1.21 -14.47
C THR A 202 15.58 -0.19 -13.86
N PRO A 203 14.74 -1.11 -14.41
CA PRO A 203 14.66 -2.49 -13.96
C PRO A 203 16.03 -3.20 -13.93
N ASP A 204 16.84 -3.04 -14.99
CA ASP A 204 18.13 -3.72 -15.11
C ASP A 204 19.09 -3.29 -14.00
N ARG A 205 19.21 -1.97 -13.76
CA ARG A 205 20.05 -1.43 -12.68
C ARG A 205 19.56 -1.85 -11.31
N LEU A 206 18.23 -1.91 -11.13
CA LEU A 206 17.64 -2.39 -9.89
C LEU A 206 18.04 -3.86 -9.67
N MET A 207 17.91 -4.72 -10.67
CA MET A 207 18.26 -6.13 -10.57
C MET A 207 19.75 -6.35 -10.26
N GLU A 208 20.65 -5.63 -10.95
CA GLU A 208 22.09 -5.67 -10.66
C GLU A 208 22.38 -5.36 -9.18
N PHE A 209 21.75 -4.32 -8.64
CA PHE A 209 21.92 -3.94 -7.25
C PHE A 209 21.36 -4.99 -6.29
N LEU A 210 20.11 -5.43 -6.48
CA LEU A 210 19.44 -6.40 -5.60
C LEU A 210 20.19 -7.73 -5.52
N GLN A 211 20.75 -8.19 -6.64
CA GLN A 211 21.59 -9.39 -6.67
C GLN A 211 22.89 -9.19 -5.88
N LYS A 212 23.57 -8.04 -6.09
CA LYS A 212 24.82 -7.71 -5.40
C LYS A 212 24.66 -7.66 -3.89
N VAL A 213 23.55 -7.12 -3.38
CA VAL A 213 23.29 -6.98 -1.95
C VAL A 213 22.55 -8.19 -1.34
N GLY A 214 22.20 -9.18 -2.16
CA GLY A 214 21.45 -10.35 -1.73
C GLY A 214 20.08 -10.00 -1.13
N HIS A 215 19.29 -9.19 -1.85
CA HIS A 215 17.99 -8.73 -1.37
C HIS A 215 17.03 -9.91 -1.11
N PRO A 216 16.34 -9.97 0.05
CA PRO A 216 15.52 -11.12 0.43
C PRO A 216 14.37 -11.40 -0.53
N ALA A 217 13.78 -10.38 -1.19
CA ALA A 217 12.70 -10.58 -2.16
C ALA A 217 13.06 -11.58 -3.28
N LEU A 218 14.33 -11.65 -3.69
CA LEU A 218 14.76 -12.52 -4.79
C LEU A 218 14.67 -14.02 -4.47
N SER A 219 14.65 -14.40 -3.19
CA SER A 219 14.55 -15.80 -2.74
C SER A 219 13.18 -16.17 -2.18
N MET A 220 12.25 -15.20 -2.08
CA MET A 220 10.89 -15.44 -1.64
C MET A 220 10.05 -16.11 -2.75
N LYS A 221 8.91 -16.69 -2.38
CA LYS A 221 7.94 -17.25 -3.35
C LYS A 221 7.64 -16.23 -4.46
N PRO A 222 7.57 -16.63 -5.74
CA PRO A 222 7.16 -15.74 -6.82
C PRO A 222 5.81 -15.06 -6.54
N LEU A 223 5.71 -13.76 -6.84
CA LEU A 223 4.45 -13.00 -6.78
C LEU A 223 3.55 -13.26 -8.00
N VAL A 224 4.15 -13.65 -9.13
CA VAL A 224 3.51 -13.96 -10.41
C VAL A 224 3.95 -15.33 -10.91
#